data_AF-A0AAE3ANT1-F1
#
_entry.id   AF-A0AAE3ANT1-F1
#
_cell.length_a   1.000
_cell.length_b   1.000
_cell.length_c   1.000
_cell.angle_alpha   90.00
_cell.angle_beta   90.00
_cell.angle_gamma   90.00
#
_symmetry.space_group_name_H-M   'P 1'
#
loop_
_entity.id
_entity.type
_entity.pdbx_description
1 polymer ?
#
loop_
_entity_poly.entity_id
_entity_poly.type
_entity_poly.pdbx_seq_one_letter_code
_entity_poly.pdbx_strand_id
1 'polypeptide(L)' 'MYTVKFTNAYKKSYKLMKKRGLDLSLLDEVVDTLRQGKQLDSKYRDHGCGYRFPFRYFENLISHH' A
#
# COMPACT_ATOMS: atom_id res chain seq x y z
N MET A 1 1.36 -17.87 -5.84
CA MET A 1 1.81 -16.95 -4.77
C MET A 1 2.54 -15.79 -5.41
N TYR A 2 2.13 -14.56 -5.14
CA TYR A 2 2.70 -13.36 -5.76
C TYR A 2 3.88 -12.83 -4.94
N THR A 3 4.81 -12.15 -5.61
CA THR A 3 5.94 -11.47 -4.94
C THR A 3 5.56 -10.03 -4.64
N VAL A 4 5.54 -9.66 -3.35
CA VAL A 4 5.23 -8.30 -2.92
C VAL A 4 6.45 -7.40 -3.09
N LYS A 5 6.32 -6.31 -3.86
CA LYS A 5 7.36 -5.28 -4.01
C LYS A 5 6.97 -4.02 -3.24
N PHE A 6 7.77 -3.66 -2.25
CA PHE A 6 7.53 -2.47 -1.43
C PHE A 6 8.14 -1.23 -2.06
N THR A 7 7.30 -0.26 -2.42
CA THR A 7 7.74 1.04 -2.92
C THR A 7 8.22 1.96 -1.77
N ASN A 8 8.98 3.00 -2.10
CA ASN A 8 9.38 4.00 -1.11
C ASN A 8 8.18 4.72 -0.49
N ALA A 9 7.13 4.99 -1.27
CA ALA A 9 5.88 5.58 -0.77
C ALA A 9 5.22 4.66 0.26
N TYR A 10 5.12 3.36 -0.02
CA TYR A 10 4.60 2.36 0.93
C TYR A 10 5.39 2.39 2.25
N LYS A 11 6.72 2.32 2.18
CA LYS A 11 7.58 2.32 3.37
C LYS A 11 7.41 3.57 4.23
N LYS A 12 7.26 4.75 3.61
CA LYS A 12 7.00 6.02 4.32
C LYS A 12 5.65 5.98 5.03
N SER A 13 4.60 5.56 4.34
CA SER A 13 3.25 5.42 4.91
C SER A 13 3.20 4.41 6.06
N TYR A 14 3.85 3.25 5.90
CA TYR A 14 3.92 2.21 6.92
C TYR A 14 4.57 2.74 8.22
N LYS A 15 5.69 3.45 8.11
CA LYS A 15 6.34 4.10 9.27
C LYS A 15 5.45 5.16 9.93
N LEU A 16 4.70 5.93 9.13
CA LEU A 16 3.78 6.94 9.63
C LEU A 16 2.60 6.30 10.40
N MET A 17 2.03 5.22 9.88
CA MET A 17 0.98 4.45 10.57
C MET A 17 1.49 3.91 11.91
N LYS A 18 2.69 3.33 11.92
CA LYS A 18 3.36 2.87 13.15
C LYS A 18 3.52 4.02 14.16
N LYS A 19 3.99 5.19 13.71
CA LYS A 19 4.16 6.37 14.57
C LYS A 19 2.84 6.86 15.17
N ARG A 20 1.73 6.68 14.46
CA ARG A 20 0.37 7.03 14.91
C ARG A 20 -0.26 5.99 15.84
N GLY A 21 0.43 4.86 16.09
CA GLY A 21 -0.11 3.78 16.92
C GLY A 21 -1.27 3.03 16.27
N LEU A 22 -1.37 3.06 14.93
CA LEU A 22 -2.37 2.27 14.21
C LEU A 22 -2.01 0.79 14.24
N ASP A 23 -3.03 -0.05 14.22
CA ASP A 23 -2.85 -1.49 14.14
C ASP A 23 -2.36 -1.90 12.74
N LEU A 24 -1.11 -2.37 12.68
CA LEU A 24 -0.46 -2.81 11.45
C LEU A 24 -0.83 -4.25 11.10
N SER A 25 -1.29 -5.06 12.07
CA SER A 25 -1.65 -6.45 11.84
C SER A 25 -2.79 -6.58 10.83
N LEU A 26 -3.75 -5.66 10.88
CA LEU A 26 -4.84 -5.59 9.90
C LEU A 26 -4.34 -5.35 8.46
N LEU A 27 -3.28 -4.57 8.30
CA LEU A 27 -2.66 -4.34 6.99
C LEU A 27 -1.90 -5.59 6.53
N ASP A 28 -1.14 -6.21 7.42
CA ASP A 28 -0.34 -7.40 7.11
C ASP A 28 -1.22 -8.60 6.71
N GLU A 29 -2.38 -8.79 7.35
CA GLU A 29 -3.36 -9.83 6.98
C GLU A 29 -3.90 -9.65 5.55
N VAL A 30 -4.26 -8.43 5.18
CA VAL A 30 -4.77 -8.10 3.85
C VAL A 30 -3.68 -8.31 2.80
N VAL A 31 -2.45 -7.85 3.07
CA VAL A 31 -1.31 -8.04 2.18
C VAL A 31 -1.00 -9.52 1.98
N ASP A 32 -1.05 -10.33 3.04
CA ASP A 32 -0.82 -11.77 2.93
C ASP A 32 -1.93 -12.47 2.14
N THR A 33 -3.19 -12.09 2.35
CA THR A 33 -4.34 -12.61 1.58
C THR A 33 -4.17 -12.33 0.08
N LEU A 34 -3.82 -11.10 -0.27
CA LEU A 34 -3.54 -10.70 -1.65
C LEU A 34 -2.31 -11.43 -2.21
N ARG A 35 -1.25 -11.61 -1.41
CA ARG A 35 -0.04 -12.36 -1.79
C ARG A 35 -0.36 -13.82 -2.14
N GLN A 36 -1.28 -14.44 -1.41
CA GLN A 36 -1.75 -15.80 -1.70
C GLN A 36 -2.62 -15.87 -2.96
N GLY A 37 -3.09 -14.74 -3.49
CA GLY A 37 -3.99 -14.65 -4.64
C GLY A 37 -5.44 -14.95 -4.29
N LYS A 38 -5.80 -14.82 -3.01
CA LYS A 38 -7.18 -14.93 -2.54
C LYS A 38 -7.90 -13.61 -2.76
N GLN A 39 -9.20 -13.68 -3.04
CA GLN A 39 -10.04 -12.49 -3.06
C GLN A 39 -10.25 -11.97 -1.64
N LEU A 40 -10.27 -10.64 -1.52
CA LEU A 40 -10.61 -9.97 -0.27
C LEU A 40 -12.12 -10.05 -0.02
N ASP A 41 -12.49 -10.08 1.26
CA ASP A 41 -13.88 -10.00 1.67
C ASP A 41 -14.50 -8.66 1.24
N SER A 42 -15.79 -8.67 0.91
CA SER A 42 -16.59 -7.50 0.55
C SER A 42 -16.46 -6.30 1.50
N LYS A 43 -16.20 -6.54 2.80
CA LYS A 43 -16.00 -5.48 3.80
C LYS A 43 -14.81 -4.55 3.49
N TYR A 44 -13.80 -5.05 2.78
CA TYR A 44 -12.64 -4.26 2.37
C TYR A 44 -12.92 -3.35 1.18
N ARG A 45 -14.09 -3.52 0.52
CA ARG A 45 -14.58 -2.70 -0.59
C ARG A 45 -13.52 -2.48 -1.67
N ASP A 46 -12.81 -3.55 -2.03
CA ASP A 46 -11.78 -3.49 -3.07
C ASP A 46 -12.40 -3.04 -4.40
N HIS A 47 -11.82 -2.01 -5.01
CA HIS A 47 -12.28 -1.42 -6.26
C HIS A 47 -11.13 -0.79 -7.01
N GLY A 48 -11.21 -0.81 -8.34
CA GLY A 48 -10.19 -0.18 -9.19
C GLY A 48 -10.05 1.31 -8.88
N CYS A 49 -8.82 1.75 -8.65
CA CYS A 49 -8.51 3.17 -8.48
C CYS A 49 -8.58 3.86 -9.86
N GLY A 50 -9.75 4.38 -10.22
CA GLY A 50 -10.01 5.00 -11.53
C GLY A 50 -9.38 6.40 -11.73
N TYR A 51 -8.79 6.97 -10.69
CA TYR A 51 -8.17 8.30 -10.74
C TYR A 51 -6.67 8.20 -10.93
N ARG A 52 -6.17 8.84 -12.00
CA ARG A 52 -4.74 9.05 -12.22
C ARG A 52 -4.28 10.12 -11.24
N PHE A 53 -3.49 9.73 -10.24
CA PHE A 53 -2.89 10.69 -9.30
C PHE A 53 -2.08 11.73 -10.10
N PRO A 54 -2.31 13.05 -9.91
CA PRO A 54 -1.55 14.07 -10.60
C PRO A 54 -0.08 13.97 -10.18
N PHE A 55 0.79 14.01 -11.19
CA PHE A 55 2.25 13.87 -11.14
C PHE A 55 2.95 14.75 -10.07
N ARG A 56 2.29 15.79 -9.58
CA ARG A 56 2.80 16.69 -8.53
C ARG A 56 3.03 16.04 -7.16
N TYR A 57 2.48 14.85 -6.90
CA TYR A 57 2.83 14.07 -5.69
C TYR A 57 4.10 13.21 -5.86
N PHE A 58 4.67 13.13 -7.08
CA PHE A 58 5.88 12.36 -7.39
C PHE A 58 7.18 13.17 -7.49
N GLU A 59 7.14 14.51 -7.38
CA GLU A 59 8.33 15.38 -7.35
C GLU A 59 9.31 15.08 -6.19
N ASN A 60 8.95 14.17 -5.27
CA ASN A 60 9.83 13.66 -4.22
C ASN A 60 10.25 12.19 -4.40
N LEU A 61 10.11 11.61 -5.61
CA LEU A 61 10.50 10.22 -5.89
C LEU A 61 11.57 10.05 -6.98
N ILE A 62 11.99 11.12 -7.67
CA ILE A 62 13.16 11.11 -8.54
C ILE A 62 13.93 12.42 -8.30
N SER A 63 14.72 12.45 -7.23
CA SER A 63 15.78 13.46 -7.08
C SER A 63 17.08 12.81 -7.54
N HIS A 64 17.59 13.35 -8.65
CA HIS A 64 18.97 13.32 -9.16
C HIS A 64 19.95 12.34 -8.48
N HIS A 65 20.26 11.24 -9.16
CA HIS A 65 21.58 11.00 -9.78
C HIS A 65 21.46 9.87 -10.81
#